data_AF-A0A376BXR7-F1
#
_entry.id   AF-A0A376BXR7-F1
#
_cell.length_a   1.000
_cell.length_b   1.000
_cell.length_c   1.000
_cell.angle_alpha   90.00
_cell.angle_beta   90.00
_cell.angle_gamma   90.00
#
_symmetry.space_group_name_H-M   'P 1'
#
loop_
_entity.id
_entity.type
_entity.pdbx_description
1 polymer ?
#
loop_
_entity_poly.entity_id
_entity_poly.type
_entity_poly.pdbx_seq_one_letter_code
_entity_poly.pdbx_strand_id
1 'polypeptide(L)'
;MAKRGIAQVTGPKSIKLGEAVRYRVSKIYRKEDDEKVPQARWKLYVKEDNGFRELRPVAGTPPKVGSETTITITNQQLLGKELLLEAYLYAPEISSPPGILIKVEEGAKKIERVDLFRADDTPIGRGETVKYGQSITAKVITLNMPYEEVQITLYEDDESGAGHHANNEKNKIASVTKRLDKDGFTMHTFNLPIDINRIANAYMDGTEDRYHEYYIHVKSAQGARTSDNINVPNPDYIFPEQEIEAVEITVKAKGIGTDPMPDTGKSASIVNNPPEKEEKNSCVCKQYDLVWGNKVSCEFRKKVVEICTELWGENRKIEMANGLVAVMNVETAGSFKVHQIMGKPLKNVNSITKDDFWFYRKDKLGKIVSKKSRAVGLIQFT
;
A
#
# COMPACT_ATOMS: atom_id res chain seq x y z
N MET A 1 -46.64 29.30 -23.38
CA MET A 1 -45.22 29.63 -23.64
C MET A 1 -44.65 28.61 -24.61
N ALA A 2 -43.93 29.02 -25.66
CA ALA A 2 -43.28 28.08 -26.57
C ALA A 2 -42.13 27.35 -25.85
N LYS A 3 -41.97 26.04 -26.06
CA LYS A 3 -40.86 25.26 -25.47
C LYS A 3 -39.49 25.81 -25.92
N ARG A 4 -38.46 25.61 -25.11
CA ARG A 4 -37.06 26.07 -25.33
C ARG A 4 -36.07 25.03 -24.82
N GLY A 5 -34.85 25.02 -25.32
CA GLY A 5 -33.80 24.09 -24.91
C GLY A 5 -33.76 22.80 -25.74
N ILE A 6 -33.35 21.70 -25.09
CA ILE A 6 -33.22 20.38 -25.71
C ILE A 6 -34.60 19.79 -25.94
N ALA A 7 -34.88 19.34 -27.17
CA ALA A 7 -36.14 18.71 -27.55
C ALA A 7 -36.06 17.19 -27.63
N GLN A 8 -34.87 16.64 -27.87
CA GLN A 8 -34.67 15.20 -27.98
C GLN A 8 -33.21 14.81 -27.80
N VAL A 9 -32.99 13.67 -27.16
CA VAL A 9 -31.71 12.94 -27.15
C VAL A 9 -31.86 11.59 -27.84
N THR A 10 -30.75 11.07 -28.37
CA THR A 10 -30.68 9.76 -29.05
C THR A 10 -29.56 8.91 -28.49
N GLY A 11 -29.77 7.59 -28.52
CA GLY A 11 -28.82 6.55 -28.17
C GLY A 11 -29.54 5.21 -28.01
N PRO A 12 -28.83 4.16 -27.57
CA PRO A 12 -29.42 2.85 -27.30
C PRO A 12 -30.51 2.92 -26.22
N LYS A 13 -31.61 2.19 -26.46
CA LYS A 13 -32.75 2.08 -25.52
C LYS A 13 -32.59 0.94 -24.51
N SER A 14 -31.51 0.18 -24.60
CA SER A 14 -31.08 -0.77 -23.57
C SER A 14 -29.59 -0.56 -23.27
N ILE A 15 -29.21 -0.88 -22.03
CA ILE A 15 -27.82 -0.86 -21.57
C ILE A 15 -27.58 -2.07 -20.68
N LYS A 16 -26.49 -2.80 -20.93
CA LYS A 16 -26.08 -3.89 -20.05
C LYS A 16 -25.33 -3.36 -18.83
N LEU A 17 -25.51 -3.99 -17.67
CA LEU A 17 -24.71 -3.64 -16.49
C LEU A 17 -23.21 -3.74 -16.79
N GLY A 18 -22.47 -2.67 -16.48
CA GLY A 18 -21.03 -2.53 -16.75
C GLY A 18 -20.67 -2.05 -18.15
N GLU A 19 -21.63 -1.91 -19.07
CA GLU A 19 -21.38 -1.42 -20.42
C GLU A 19 -21.31 0.11 -20.45
N ALA A 20 -20.39 0.66 -21.26
CA ALA A 20 -20.30 2.10 -21.51
C ALA A 20 -20.99 2.43 -22.84
N VAL A 21 -22.02 3.27 -22.79
CA VAL A 21 -22.84 3.63 -23.95
C VAL A 21 -22.89 5.14 -24.14
N ARG A 22 -22.77 5.58 -25.40
CA ARG A 22 -22.81 7.00 -25.77
C ARG A 22 -24.23 7.46 -26.14
N TYR A 23 -24.59 8.64 -25.68
CA TYR A 23 -25.81 9.37 -25.98
C TYR A 23 -25.49 10.78 -26.47
N ARG A 24 -26.38 11.37 -27.27
CA ARG A 24 -26.21 12.73 -27.78
C ARG A 24 -27.52 13.49 -27.91
N VAL A 25 -27.44 14.81 -27.82
CA VAL A 25 -28.53 15.71 -28.22
C VAL A 25 -28.77 15.54 -29.72
N SER A 26 -30.02 15.32 -30.12
CA SER A 26 -30.42 15.13 -31.52
C SER A 26 -31.34 16.22 -32.05
N LYS A 27 -32.05 16.92 -31.16
CA LYS A 27 -32.98 17.99 -31.53
C LYS A 27 -33.06 19.04 -30.43
N ILE A 28 -33.20 20.30 -30.83
CA ILE A 28 -33.49 21.45 -29.97
C ILE A 28 -34.81 22.09 -30.41
N TYR A 29 -35.51 22.76 -29.49
CA TYR A 29 -36.79 23.41 -29.81
C TYR A 29 -36.61 24.67 -30.64
N ARG A 30 -35.52 25.43 -30.41
CA ARG A 30 -35.27 26.73 -31.03
C ARG A 30 -33.83 26.81 -31.52
N LYS A 31 -33.63 27.38 -32.70
CA LYS A 31 -32.29 27.54 -33.31
C LYS A 31 -31.37 28.43 -32.46
N GLU A 32 -31.93 29.40 -31.72
CA GLU A 32 -31.18 30.29 -30.81
C GLU A 32 -30.47 29.54 -29.66
N ASP A 33 -30.90 28.32 -29.34
CA ASP A 33 -30.30 27.52 -28.27
C ASP A 33 -29.10 26.69 -28.76
N ASP A 34 -28.79 26.68 -30.06
CA ASP A 34 -27.76 25.84 -30.67
C ASP A 34 -26.36 26.08 -30.07
N GLU A 35 -25.95 27.34 -29.93
CA GLU A 35 -24.67 27.73 -29.33
C GLU A 35 -24.54 27.33 -27.85
N LYS A 36 -25.66 27.06 -27.18
CA LYS A 36 -25.69 26.64 -25.78
C LYS A 36 -25.66 25.12 -25.62
N VAL A 37 -25.91 24.33 -26.67
CA VAL A 37 -25.92 22.86 -26.62
C VAL A 37 -24.62 22.26 -26.04
N PRO A 38 -23.42 22.79 -26.33
CA PRO A 38 -22.19 22.31 -25.68
C PRO A 38 -22.18 22.47 -24.14
N GLN A 39 -23.06 23.30 -23.58
CA GLN A 39 -23.22 23.52 -22.15
C GLN A 39 -24.38 22.69 -21.53
N ALA A 40 -25.00 21.80 -22.32
CA ALA A 40 -26.10 20.96 -21.85
C ALA A 40 -25.66 20.06 -20.69
N ARG A 41 -26.49 20.02 -19.66
CA ARG A 41 -26.29 19.17 -18.48
C ARG A 41 -27.10 17.90 -18.63
N TRP A 42 -26.57 16.81 -18.09
CA TRP A 42 -27.22 15.51 -18.15
C TRP A 42 -27.65 15.03 -16.77
N LYS A 43 -28.87 14.50 -16.68
CA LYS A 43 -29.41 13.84 -15.49
C LYS A 43 -29.98 12.48 -15.83
N LEU A 44 -29.90 11.59 -14.85
CA LEU A 44 -30.43 10.23 -14.94
C LEU A 44 -31.45 10.05 -13.83
N TYR A 45 -32.57 9.42 -14.16
CA TYR A 45 -33.63 9.10 -13.22
C TYR A 45 -33.99 7.64 -13.32
N VAL A 46 -34.44 7.04 -12.23
CA VAL A 46 -35.05 5.71 -12.23
C VAL A 46 -36.57 5.85 -12.18
N LYS A 47 -37.27 5.04 -12.99
CA LYS A 47 -38.72 4.96 -12.97
C LYS A 47 -39.19 4.17 -11.75
N GLU A 48 -40.13 4.76 -11.03
CA GLU A 48 -40.81 4.19 -9.87
C GLU A 48 -42.33 4.33 -10.07
N ASP A 49 -43.13 3.71 -9.20
CA ASP A 49 -44.59 3.64 -9.37
C ASP A 49 -45.24 5.03 -9.46
N ASN A 50 -44.68 6.03 -8.77
CA ASN A 50 -45.19 7.40 -8.70
C ASN A 50 -44.34 8.41 -9.50
N GLY A 51 -43.60 7.96 -10.52
CA GLY A 51 -42.86 8.85 -11.43
C GLY A 51 -41.38 8.53 -11.51
N PHE A 52 -40.54 9.57 -11.45
CA PHE A 52 -39.09 9.44 -11.65
C PHE A 52 -38.33 9.97 -10.45
N ARG A 53 -37.43 9.14 -9.90
CA ARG A 53 -36.49 9.55 -8.86
C ARG A 53 -35.13 9.80 -9.46
N GLU A 54 -34.54 10.96 -9.17
CA GLU A 54 -33.19 11.31 -9.64
C GLU A 54 -32.14 10.36 -9.05
N LEU A 55 -31.30 9.81 -9.92
CA LEU A 55 -30.09 9.08 -9.54
C LEU A 55 -28.95 10.08 -9.42
N ARG A 56 -28.59 10.39 -8.16
CA ARG A 56 -27.48 11.30 -7.87
C ARG A 56 -26.16 10.55 -8.00
N PRO A 57 -25.14 11.14 -8.64
CA PRO A 57 -23.80 10.57 -8.63
C PRO A 57 -23.21 10.67 -7.21
N VAL A 58 -22.13 9.92 -6.97
CA VAL A 58 -21.37 9.98 -5.72
C VAL A 58 -20.88 11.41 -5.49
N ALA A 59 -20.90 11.87 -4.23
CA ALA A 59 -20.44 13.20 -3.86
C ALA A 59 -19.03 13.48 -4.42
N GLY A 60 -18.84 14.65 -5.02
CA GLY A 60 -17.59 15.03 -5.68
C GLY A 60 -17.49 14.64 -7.15
N THR A 61 -18.43 13.86 -7.70
CA THR A 61 -18.45 13.59 -9.15
C THR A 61 -18.80 14.86 -9.94
N PRO A 62 -17.96 15.31 -10.89
CA PRO A 62 -18.28 16.47 -11.72
C PRO A 62 -19.59 16.28 -12.51
N PRO A 63 -20.39 17.33 -12.69
CA PRO A 63 -21.58 17.26 -13.54
C PRO A 63 -21.20 16.86 -14.97
N LYS A 64 -22.00 15.97 -15.57
CA LYS A 64 -21.86 15.62 -17.00
C LYS A 64 -22.38 16.78 -17.84
N VAL A 65 -21.48 17.42 -18.59
CA VAL A 65 -21.78 18.57 -19.46
C VAL A 65 -21.31 18.26 -20.88
N GLY A 66 -22.09 18.68 -21.89
CA GLY A 66 -21.75 18.52 -23.30
C GLY A 66 -22.96 18.20 -24.18
N SER A 67 -22.77 18.29 -25.49
CA SER A 67 -23.73 17.82 -26.50
C SER A 67 -23.85 16.30 -26.54
N GLU A 68 -22.84 15.58 -26.03
CA GLU A 68 -22.79 14.12 -25.91
C GLU A 68 -22.40 13.72 -24.48
N THR A 69 -22.77 12.50 -24.09
CA THR A 69 -22.32 11.91 -22.83
C THR A 69 -22.19 10.40 -22.92
N THR A 70 -21.31 9.83 -22.09
CA THR A 70 -21.20 8.38 -21.91
C THR A 70 -21.80 7.98 -20.57
N ILE A 71 -22.66 6.97 -20.59
CA ILE A 71 -23.31 6.39 -19.41
C ILE A 71 -22.81 4.97 -19.21
N THR A 72 -22.52 4.64 -17.95
CA THR A 72 -22.22 3.28 -17.48
C THR A 72 -23.04 3.05 -16.22
N ILE A 73 -23.72 1.92 -16.14
CA ILE A 73 -24.53 1.54 -14.97
C ILE A 73 -23.84 0.36 -14.28
N THR A 74 -23.38 0.56 -13.05
CA THR A 74 -22.71 -0.48 -12.24
C THR A 74 -23.54 -0.89 -11.03
N ASN A 75 -24.56 -0.12 -10.66
CA ASN A 75 -25.44 -0.45 -9.54
C ASN A 75 -26.37 -1.62 -9.92
N GLN A 76 -26.10 -2.79 -9.34
CA GLN A 76 -26.84 -4.02 -9.63
C GLN A 76 -28.33 -3.94 -9.26
N GLN A 77 -28.73 -3.07 -8.31
CA GLN A 77 -30.13 -2.87 -7.92
C GLN A 77 -30.97 -2.23 -9.02
N LEU A 78 -30.34 -1.67 -10.06
CA LEU A 78 -31.02 -1.11 -11.21
C LEU A 78 -31.33 -2.15 -12.29
N LEU A 79 -30.88 -3.41 -12.13
CA LEU A 79 -31.16 -4.47 -13.09
C LEU A 79 -32.67 -4.64 -13.30
N GLY A 80 -33.11 -4.66 -14.57
CA GLY A 80 -34.51 -4.76 -14.95
C GLY A 80 -35.33 -3.47 -14.75
N LYS A 81 -34.75 -2.41 -14.17
CA LYS A 81 -35.40 -1.11 -14.06
C LYS A 81 -35.32 -0.33 -15.38
N GLU A 82 -36.25 0.62 -15.53
CA GLU A 82 -36.25 1.59 -16.63
C GLU A 82 -35.72 2.92 -16.11
N LEU A 83 -34.77 3.51 -16.85
CA LEU A 83 -34.14 4.79 -16.52
C LEU A 83 -34.54 5.86 -17.54
N LEU A 84 -34.72 7.09 -17.09
CA LEU A 84 -34.84 8.25 -17.96
C LEU A 84 -33.51 9.00 -17.98
N LEU A 85 -32.88 9.08 -19.15
CA LEU A 85 -31.74 9.96 -19.38
C LEU A 85 -32.20 11.23 -20.08
N GLU A 86 -31.86 12.38 -19.52
CA GLU A 86 -32.27 13.67 -20.07
C GLU A 86 -31.11 14.66 -20.12
N ALA A 87 -30.95 15.32 -21.27
CA ALA A 87 -30.10 16.49 -21.44
C ALA A 87 -30.96 17.76 -21.36
N TYR A 88 -30.47 18.80 -20.69
CA TYR A 88 -31.20 20.05 -20.53
C TYR A 88 -30.25 21.27 -20.51
N LEU A 89 -30.76 22.42 -20.97
CA LEU A 89 -30.06 23.71 -20.92
C LEU A 89 -30.51 24.59 -19.75
N TYR A 90 -31.81 24.56 -19.45
CA TYR A 90 -32.44 25.46 -18.47
C TYR A 90 -32.87 24.67 -17.23
N ALA A 91 -33.83 23.76 -17.40
CA ALA A 91 -34.32 22.85 -16.38
C ALA A 91 -34.75 21.53 -17.06
N PRO A 92 -34.64 20.39 -16.37
CA PRO A 92 -35.16 19.12 -16.87
C PRO A 92 -36.70 19.14 -16.89
N GLU A 93 -37.27 18.62 -17.98
CA GLU A 93 -38.71 18.36 -18.16
C GLU A 93 -39.14 16.99 -17.60
N ILE A 94 -38.20 16.10 -17.23
CA ILE A 94 -38.43 14.78 -16.63
C ILE A 94 -39.46 13.97 -17.43
N SER A 95 -39.28 13.96 -18.75
CA SER A 95 -40.17 13.32 -19.71
C SER A 95 -39.40 12.77 -20.90
N SER A 96 -40.02 11.84 -21.65
CA SER A 96 -39.47 11.32 -22.91
C SER A 96 -40.51 11.50 -24.01
N PRO A 97 -40.32 12.43 -24.97
CA PRO A 97 -39.24 13.44 -25.05
C PRO A 97 -39.34 14.53 -23.96
N PRO A 98 -38.26 15.29 -23.65
CA PRO A 98 -36.99 15.40 -24.38
C PRO A 98 -35.92 14.35 -24.02
N GLY A 99 -36.09 13.62 -22.92
CA GLY A 99 -35.22 12.51 -22.53
C GLY A 99 -35.48 11.22 -23.33
N ILE A 100 -34.74 10.18 -22.99
CA ILE A 100 -34.85 8.83 -23.55
C ILE A 100 -35.01 7.80 -22.42
N LEU A 101 -35.95 6.87 -22.58
CA LEU A 101 -36.09 5.72 -21.70
C LEU A 101 -35.09 4.63 -22.09
N ILE A 102 -34.39 4.10 -21.08
CA ILE A 102 -33.33 3.11 -21.20
C ILE A 102 -33.66 1.94 -20.27
N LYS A 103 -33.75 0.74 -20.81
CA LYS A 103 -33.91 -0.49 -20.03
C LYS A 103 -32.55 -1.01 -19.58
N VAL A 104 -32.40 -1.33 -18.29
CA VAL A 104 -31.18 -1.96 -17.77
C VAL A 104 -31.28 -3.47 -17.89
N GLU A 105 -30.31 -4.08 -18.56
CA GLU A 105 -30.26 -5.50 -18.86
C GLU A 105 -29.06 -6.18 -18.19
N GLU A 106 -29.13 -7.52 -18.12
CA GLU A 106 -28.05 -8.33 -17.56
C GLU A 106 -26.80 -8.22 -18.45
N GLY A 107 -25.67 -7.95 -17.80
CA GLY A 107 -24.37 -7.90 -18.45
C GLY A 107 -23.57 -9.18 -18.28
N ALA A 108 -22.31 -9.14 -18.69
CA ALA A 108 -21.39 -10.24 -18.39
C ALA A 108 -21.15 -10.32 -16.88
N LYS A 109 -21.15 -11.54 -16.34
CA LYS A 109 -20.69 -11.80 -14.98
C LYS A 109 -19.19 -11.65 -14.92
N LYS A 110 -18.69 -10.82 -14.01
CA LYS A 110 -17.24 -10.67 -13.80
C LYS A 110 -16.91 -10.10 -12.44
N ILE A 111 -15.72 -10.44 -11.96
CA ILE A 111 -15.06 -9.72 -10.88
C ILE A 111 -14.54 -8.40 -11.49
N GLU A 112 -15.08 -7.28 -11.04
CA GLU A 112 -14.77 -5.96 -11.59
C GLU A 112 -13.47 -5.41 -11.01
N ARG A 113 -13.33 -5.48 -9.68
CA ARG A 113 -12.15 -4.94 -9.00
C ARG A 113 -11.91 -5.63 -7.65
N VAL A 114 -10.64 -5.63 -7.27
CA VAL A 114 -10.16 -6.08 -5.96
C VAL A 114 -9.31 -4.94 -5.42
N ASP A 115 -9.87 -4.17 -4.50
CA ASP A 115 -9.21 -3.01 -3.90
C ASP A 115 -8.64 -3.39 -2.53
N LEU A 116 -7.44 -2.89 -2.23
CA LEU A 116 -6.75 -3.16 -0.97
C LEU A 116 -6.82 -1.95 -0.04
N PHE A 117 -7.05 -2.22 1.23
CA PHE A 117 -7.19 -1.22 2.28
C PHE A 117 -6.44 -1.65 3.54
N ARG A 118 -5.98 -0.66 4.31
CA ARG A 118 -5.50 -0.87 5.69
C ARG A 118 -6.69 -1.12 6.62
N ALA A 119 -6.39 -1.48 7.87
CA ALA A 119 -7.41 -1.71 8.89
C ALA A 119 -8.27 -0.46 9.21
N ASP A 120 -7.73 0.74 8.95
CA ASP A 120 -8.41 2.03 9.15
C ASP A 120 -9.16 2.53 7.90
N ASP A 121 -9.40 1.65 6.92
CA ASP A 121 -10.02 1.97 5.63
C ASP A 121 -9.24 2.96 4.75
N THR A 122 -7.94 3.20 5.03
CA THR A 122 -7.06 3.90 4.10
C THR A 122 -6.75 3.01 2.89
N PRO A 123 -6.97 3.47 1.63
CA PRO A 123 -6.57 2.72 0.44
C PRO A 123 -5.07 2.41 0.44
N ILE A 124 -4.70 1.25 -0.09
CA ILE A 124 -3.30 0.88 -0.35
C ILE A 124 -3.07 0.97 -1.86
N GLY A 125 -2.31 1.99 -2.28
CA GLY A 125 -1.95 2.19 -3.68
C GLY A 125 -0.81 1.28 -4.14
N ARG A 126 -0.60 1.25 -5.46
CA ARG A 126 0.51 0.52 -6.10
C ARG A 126 1.86 0.96 -5.53
N GLY A 127 2.67 0.00 -5.08
CA GLY A 127 4.01 0.26 -4.54
C GLY A 127 4.02 0.89 -3.15
N GLU A 128 2.86 1.06 -2.49
CA GLU A 128 2.83 1.40 -1.08
C GLU A 128 3.33 0.24 -0.23
N THR A 129 3.95 0.60 0.90
CA THR A 129 4.48 -0.38 1.84
C THR A 129 3.50 -0.68 2.96
N VAL A 130 3.41 -1.97 3.31
CA VAL A 130 2.70 -2.49 4.48
C VAL A 130 3.73 -3.24 5.33
N LYS A 131 3.60 -3.23 6.66
CA LYS A 131 4.53 -3.94 7.54
C LYS A 131 3.97 -5.29 7.99
N TYR A 132 4.85 -6.24 8.26
CA TYR A 132 4.46 -7.44 9.00
C TYR A 132 3.82 -7.08 10.34
N GLY A 133 2.86 -7.90 10.74
CA GLY A 133 2.00 -7.65 11.90
C GLY A 133 0.80 -6.75 11.62
N GLN A 134 0.72 -6.11 10.44
CA GLN A 134 -0.46 -5.36 10.02
C GLN A 134 -1.47 -6.24 9.27
N SER A 135 -2.67 -5.70 9.08
CA SER A 135 -3.75 -6.35 8.34
C SER A 135 -4.06 -5.62 7.04
N ILE A 136 -4.47 -6.39 6.03
CA ILE A 136 -4.92 -5.89 4.74
C ILE A 136 -6.34 -6.37 4.51
N THR A 137 -7.22 -5.44 4.20
CA THR A 137 -8.61 -5.69 3.84
C THR A 137 -8.76 -5.68 2.33
N ALA A 138 -9.14 -6.82 1.76
CA ALA A 138 -9.52 -6.94 0.37
C ALA A 138 -11.02 -6.62 0.21
N LYS A 139 -11.34 -5.59 -0.57
CA LYS A 139 -12.71 -5.24 -0.97
C LYS A 139 -12.94 -5.73 -2.40
N VAL A 140 -13.83 -6.71 -2.54
CA VAL A 140 -14.13 -7.37 -3.82
C VAL A 140 -15.44 -6.82 -4.36
N ILE A 141 -15.40 -6.27 -5.56
CA ILE A 141 -16.55 -5.70 -6.27
C ILE A 141 -16.76 -6.49 -7.55
N THR A 142 -17.99 -6.95 -7.76
CA THR A 142 -18.39 -7.77 -8.93
C THR A 142 -19.53 -7.11 -9.69
N LEU A 143 -19.75 -7.57 -10.92
CA LEU A 143 -20.92 -7.21 -11.73
C LEU A 143 -21.70 -8.45 -12.13
N ASN A 144 -23.02 -8.37 -12.01
CA ASN A 144 -23.99 -9.44 -12.29
C ASN A 144 -23.77 -10.73 -11.48
N MET A 145 -23.16 -10.63 -10.29
CA MET A 145 -22.86 -11.78 -9.43
C MET A 145 -23.42 -11.67 -7.99
N PRO A 146 -24.62 -11.08 -7.74
CA PRO A 146 -25.14 -10.99 -6.39
C PRO A 146 -25.33 -12.39 -5.78
N TYR A 147 -25.01 -12.54 -4.50
CA TYR A 147 -25.16 -13.78 -3.74
C TYR A 147 -24.34 -14.99 -4.20
N GLU A 148 -23.48 -14.85 -5.21
CA GLU A 148 -22.52 -15.88 -5.61
C GLU A 148 -21.36 -15.98 -4.61
N GLU A 149 -20.64 -17.10 -4.64
CA GLU A 149 -19.44 -17.30 -3.83
C GLU A 149 -18.17 -16.96 -4.61
N VAL A 150 -17.22 -16.35 -3.90
CA VAL A 150 -15.87 -16.07 -4.40
C VAL A 150 -14.84 -16.62 -3.42
N GLN A 151 -13.77 -17.20 -3.95
CA GLN A 151 -12.60 -17.60 -3.17
C GLN A 151 -11.59 -16.47 -3.20
N ILE A 152 -11.25 -15.91 -2.04
CA ILE A 152 -10.29 -14.82 -1.87
C ILE A 152 -9.03 -15.44 -1.26
N THR A 153 -7.90 -15.30 -1.94
CA THR A 153 -6.63 -15.91 -1.53
C THR A 153 -5.53 -14.88 -1.49
N LEU A 154 -4.79 -14.85 -0.39
CA LEU A 154 -3.55 -14.09 -0.24
C LEU A 154 -2.38 -14.95 -0.72
N TYR A 155 -1.64 -14.40 -1.67
CA TYR A 155 -0.41 -14.96 -2.21
C TYR A 155 0.75 -14.03 -1.93
N GLU A 156 1.92 -14.64 -1.85
CA GLU A 156 3.20 -13.97 -1.94
C GLU A 156 3.73 -14.13 -3.39
N ASP A 157 4.31 -13.07 -3.94
CA ASP A 157 4.75 -12.98 -5.32
C ASP A 157 6.27 -13.14 -5.42
N ASP A 158 6.70 -14.32 -5.87
CA ASP A 158 8.10 -14.66 -6.10
C ASP A 158 8.47 -14.59 -7.59
N GLU A 159 7.58 -14.09 -8.45
CA GLU A 159 7.83 -14.00 -9.88
C GLU A 159 7.99 -12.57 -10.39
N SER A 160 8.91 -12.40 -11.34
CA SER A 160 9.11 -11.11 -11.98
C SER A 160 7.90 -10.72 -12.84
N GLY A 161 7.16 -9.70 -12.41
CA GLY A 161 6.12 -9.05 -13.20
C GLY A 161 4.71 -9.26 -12.64
N ALA A 162 3.82 -8.31 -12.94
CA ALA A 162 2.49 -8.25 -12.33
C ALA A 162 1.57 -9.42 -12.76
N GLY A 163 0.77 -9.93 -11.83
CA GLY A 163 -0.30 -10.88 -12.09
C GLY A 163 -0.19 -12.16 -11.26
N HIS A 164 -1.17 -13.06 -11.41
CA HIS A 164 -1.09 -14.38 -10.79
C HIS A 164 -0.34 -15.34 -11.71
N HIS A 165 0.77 -15.88 -11.23
CA HIS A 165 1.58 -16.85 -11.96
C HIS A 165 1.39 -18.26 -11.39
N ALA A 166 1.53 -19.28 -12.25
CA ALA A 166 1.31 -20.67 -11.86
C ALA A 166 2.28 -21.13 -10.76
N ASN A 167 3.50 -20.59 -10.72
CA ASN A 167 4.47 -20.98 -9.69
C ASN A 167 4.11 -20.43 -8.31
N ASN A 168 3.36 -19.32 -8.25
CA ASN A 168 2.87 -18.73 -6.99
C ASN A 168 1.81 -19.62 -6.32
N GLU A 169 1.27 -20.66 -6.99
CA GLU A 169 0.34 -21.59 -6.34
C GLU A 169 0.91 -22.24 -5.07
N LYS A 170 2.25 -22.36 -4.99
CA LYS A 170 2.98 -22.88 -3.82
C LYS A 170 3.14 -21.84 -2.71
N ASN A 171 2.98 -20.55 -3.03
CA ASN A 171 3.16 -19.41 -2.12
C ASN A 171 1.83 -18.91 -1.55
N LYS A 172 0.85 -19.82 -1.44
CA LYS A 172 -0.45 -19.56 -0.87
C LYS A 172 -0.33 -19.36 0.64
N ILE A 173 -0.66 -18.15 1.10
CA ILE A 173 -0.58 -17.80 2.52
C ILE A 173 -1.87 -18.16 3.25
N ALA A 174 -3.00 -17.67 2.74
CA ALA A 174 -4.31 -17.83 3.37
C ALA A 174 -5.41 -17.76 2.33
N SER A 175 -6.54 -18.42 2.58
CA SER A 175 -7.67 -18.43 1.66
C SER A 175 -8.99 -18.58 2.40
N VAL A 176 -9.99 -17.86 1.91
CA VAL A 176 -11.35 -17.88 2.44
C VAL A 176 -12.35 -17.89 1.30
N THR A 177 -13.47 -18.59 1.50
CA THR A 177 -14.64 -18.46 0.62
C THR A 177 -15.64 -17.52 1.26
N LYS A 178 -16.11 -16.53 0.50
CA LYS A 178 -17.10 -15.54 0.94
C LYS A 178 -18.25 -15.47 -0.06
N ARG A 179 -19.45 -15.30 0.48
CA ARG A 179 -20.64 -15.02 -0.33
C ARG A 179 -20.79 -13.51 -0.54
N LEU A 180 -21.08 -13.11 -1.77
CA LEU A 180 -21.34 -11.73 -2.14
C LEU A 180 -22.70 -11.28 -1.59
N ASP A 181 -22.83 -10.00 -1.29
CA ASP A 181 -24.11 -9.40 -0.91
C ASP A 181 -25.00 -9.12 -2.14
N LYS A 182 -26.12 -8.43 -1.90
CA LYS A 182 -27.08 -8.02 -2.94
C LYS A 182 -26.46 -7.07 -3.99
N ASP A 183 -25.41 -6.36 -3.63
CA ASP A 183 -24.73 -5.37 -4.45
C ASP A 183 -23.50 -5.96 -5.16
N GLY A 184 -23.25 -7.27 -4.98
CA GLY A 184 -22.11 -7.95 -5.60
C GLY A 184 -20.81 -7.60 -4.90
N PHE A 185 -20.88 -7.30 -3.61
CA PHE A 185 -19.76 -6.88 -2.79
C PHE A 185 -19.47 -7.88 -1.67
N THR A 186 -18.20 -8.05 -1.35
CA THR A 186 -17.75 -8.68 -0.10
C THR A 186 -16.39 -8.11 0.29
N MET A 187 -16.01 -8.29 1.54
CA MET A 187 -14.65 -8.01 1.98
C MET A 187 -14.11 -9.07 2.94
N HIS A 188 -12.78 -9.15 3.00
CA HIS A 188 -12.10 -9.96 3.99
C HIS A 188 -10.78 -9.33 4.40
N THR A 189 -10.48 -9.40 5.68
CA THR A 189 -9.24 -8.90 6.27
C THR A 189 -8.31 -10.06 6.53
N PHE A 190 -7.15 -10.03 5.89
CA PHE A 190 -6.04 -10.91 6.17
C PHE A 190 -5.09 -10.23 7.15
N ASN A 191 -4.55 -10.98 8.10
CA ASN A 191 -3.40 -10.55 8.86
C ASN A 191 -2.13 -10.99 8.12
N LEU A 192 -1.08 -10.18 8.13
CA LEU A 192 0.26 -10.56 7.69
C LEU A 192 1.10 -10.99 8.90
N PRO A 193 0.95 -12.21 9.45
CA PRO A 193 1.78 -12.65 10.56
C PRO A 193 3.26 -12.64 10.20
N ILE A 194 4.06 -12.24 11.18
CA ILE A 194 5.54 -12.16 11.12
C ILE A 194 6.16 -13.54 10.81
N ASP A 195 5.44 -14.64 11.07
CA ASP A 195 5.93 -16.00 10.77
C ASP A 195 5.91 -16.34 9.26
N ILE A 196 5.28 -15.51 8.39
CA ILE A 196 5.20 -15.74 6.93
C ILE A 196 6.49 -15.36 6.20
N ASN A 197 7.36 -14.55 6.80
CA ASN A 197 8.65 -14.13 6.21
C ASN A 197 9.48 -15.33 5.75
N ARG A 198 9.30 -16.48 6.43
CA ARG A 198 9.97 -17.74 6.16
C ARG A 198 9.42 -18.52 4.96
N ILE A 199 8.23 -18.19 4.46
CA ILE A 199 7.66 -18.75 3.23
C ILE A 199 8.22 -17.99 2.04
N ALA A 200 8.24 -16.65 2.12
CA ALA A 200 8.86 -15.77 1.12
C ALA A 200 10.37 -16.07 0.98
N ASN A 201 11.12 -16.02 2.08
CA ASN A 201 12.57 -16.29 2.07
C ASN A 201 12.95 -17.77 1.80
N ALA A 202 12.00 -18.73 1.78
CA ALA A 202 12.30 -20.13 1.47
C ALA A 202 12.14 -20.50 0.00
N TYR A 203 11.50 -19.64 -0.80
CA TYR A 203 11.26 -19.86 -2.23
C TYR A 203 12.07 -18.92 -3.14
N MET A 204 12.57 -17.80 -2.61
CA MET A 204 13.60 -16.98 -3.24
C MET A 204 14.89 -17.78 -3.43
N ASP A 205 15.55 -17.64 -4.58
CA ASP A 205 16.79 -18.33 -4.99
C ASP A 205 18.05 -17.96 -4.18
N GLY A 206 17.87 -17.36 -3.00
CA GLY A 206 18.92 -16.75 -2.20
C GLY A 206 19.19 -15.28 -2.55
N THR A 207 18.41 -14.66 -3.45
CA THR A 207 18.35 -13.20 -3.57
C THR A 207 17.48 -12.64 -2.44
N GLU A 208 18.13 -12.00 -1.48
CA GLU A 208 17.45 -11.20 -0.47
C GLU A 208 16.92 -9.95 -1.18
N ASP A 209 15.70 -9.98 -1.72
CA ASP A 209 15.08 -8.76 -2.22
C ASP A 209 14.64 -7.87 -1.05
N ARG A 210 14.76 -6.55 -1.25
CA ARG A 210 14.46 -5.55 -0.22
C ARG A 210 13.01 -5.62 0.28
N TYR A 211 12.10 -6.16 -0.51
CA TYR A 211 10.68 -6.29 -0.20
C TYR A 211 10.18 -7.67 -0.60
N HIS A 212 9.28 -8.23 0.20
CA HIS A 212 8.38 -9.29 -0.21
C HIS A 212 7.13 -8.67 -0.83
N GLU A 213 6.70 -9.16 -1.97
CA GLU A 213 5.50 -8.67 -2.64
C GLU A 213 4.31 -9.57 -2.33
N TYR A 214 3.16 -9.00 -2.01
CA TYR A 214 1.93 -9.77 -1.77
C TYR A 214 0.79 -9.26 -2.64
N TYR A 215 -0.13 -10.15 -2.99
CA TYR A 215 -1.35 -9.80 -3.71
C TYR A 215 -2.53 -10.68 -3.31
N ILE A 216 -3.72 -10.19 -3.62
CA ILE A 216 -4.97 -10.92 -3.45
C ILE A 216 -5.44 -11.44 -4.80
N HIS A 217 -5.62 -12.75 -4.90
CA HIS A 217 -6.22 -13.39 -6.05
C HIS A 217 -7.63 -13.88 -5.70
N VAL A 218 -8.61 -13.45 -6.49
CA VAL A 218 -10.02 -13.80 -6.33
C VAL A 218 -10.45 -14.71 -7.47
N LYS A 219 -10.92 -15.91 -7.15
CA LYS A 219 -11.48 -16.88 -8.12
C LYS A 219 -12.99 -17.03 -7.93
N SER A 220 -13.70 -17.20 -9.04
CA SER A 220 -15.12 -17.51 -9.12
C SER A 220 -15.37 -18.51 -10.25
N ALA A 221 -16.60 -19.01 -10.38
CA ALA A 221 -16.99 -19.84 -11.53
C ALA A 221 -16.86 -19.11 -12.88
N GLN A 222 -16.85 -17.77 -12.87
CA GLN A 222 -16.85 -16.93 -14.08
C GLN A 222 -15.46 -16.43 -14.47
N GLY A 223 -14.43 -16.80 -13.71
CA GLY A 223 -13.05 -16.37 -13.92
C GLY A 223 -12.41 -15.84 -12.64
N ALA A 224 -11.26 -15.19 -12.81
CA ALA A 224 -10.44 -14.71 -11.72
C ALA A 224 -9.93 -13.28 -11.94
N ARG A 225 -9.58 -12.59 -10.86
CA ARG A 225 -8.93 -11.28 -10.90
C ARG A 225 -7.95 -11.15 -9.74
N THR A 226 -6.82 -10.50 -10.00
CA THR A 226 -5.78 -10.19 -9.01
C THR A 226 -5.81 -8.71 -8.66
N SER A 227 -5.51 -8.37 -7.40
CA SER A 227 -5.24 -6.99 -6.98
C SER A 227 -3.90 -6.49 -7.51
N ASP A 228 -3.59 -5.22 -7.27
CA ASP A 228 -2.20 -4.76 -7.35
C ASP A 228 -1.34 -5.42 -6.27
N ASN A 229 -0.03 -5.48 -6.51
CA ASN A 229 0.97 -5.92 -5.54
C ASN A 229 1.18 -4.85 -4.46
N ILE A 230 1.47 -5.33 -3.26
CA ILE A 230 1.88 -4.51 -2.12
C ILE A 230 3.26 -4.95 -1.63
N ASN A 231 4.06 -3.99 -1.18
CA ASN A 231 5.43 -4.26 -0.77
C ASN A 231 5.51 -4.37 0.74
N VAL A 232 6.13 -5.43 1.24
CA VAL A 232 6.38 -5.62 2.66
C VAL A 232 7.89 -5.67 2.85
N PRO A 233 8.50 -4.74 3.62
CA PRO A 233 9.94 -4.74 3.83
C PRO A 233 10.41 -6.10 4.32
N ASN A 234 11.42 -6.67 3.64
CA ASN A 234 12.03 -7.92 4.05
C ASN A 234 12.94 -7.64 5.25
N PRO A 235 12.61 -8.14 6.47
CA PRO A 235 13.44 -7.89 7.63
C PRO A 235 14.80 -8.59 7.58
N ASP A 236 14.97 -9.56 6.67
CA ASP A 236 16.20 -10.32 6.49
C ASP A 236 17.11 -9.73 5.40
N TYR A 237 16.71 -8.65 4.72
CA TYR A 237 17.50 -7.99 3.66
C TYR A 237 18.83 -7.41 4.20
N ILE A 238 19.96 -7.90 3.69
CA ILE A 238 21.27 -7.33 3.95
C ILE A 238 21.57 -6.26 2.90
N PHE A 239 21.72 -5.01 3.35
CA PHE A 239 22.21 -3.93 2.49
C PHE A 239 23.61 -4.29 1.98
N PRO A 240 23.85 -4.37 0.66
CA PRO A 240 25.20 -4.55 0.15
C PRO A 240 26.05 -3.37 0.62
N GLU A 241 27.13 -3.68 1.31
CA GLU A 241 28.12 -2.71 1.76
C GLU A 241 28.73 -2.09 0.50
N GLN A 242 28.55 -0.78 0.27
CA GLN A 242 29.17 -0.11 -0.88
C GLN A 242 30.68 -0.28 -0.77
N GLU A 243 31.29 -0.99 -1.72
CA GLU A 243 32.75 -1.01 -1.88
C GLU A 243 33.22 0.42 -2.12
N ILE A 244 33.76 1.05 -1.08
CA ILE A 244 34.50 2.29 -1.22
C ILE A 244 35.82 1.89 -1.86
N GLU A 245 35.96 2.09 -3.17
CA GLU A 245 37.26 2.00 -3.83
C GLU A 245 38.23 2.92 -3.08
N ALA A 246 39.21 2.32 -2.42
CA ALA A 246 40.27 3.05 -1.74
C ALA A 246 41.12 3.77 -2.80
N VAL A 247 40.81 5.03 -3.05
CA VAL A 247 41.69 5.93 -3.82
C VAL A 247 42.93 6.18 -2.96
N GLU A 248 44.04 5.51 -3.28
CA GLU A 248 45.37 5.81 -2.72
C GLU A 248 45.81 7.22 -3.16
N ILE A 249 45.54 8.22 -2.33
CA ILE A 249 46.14 9.55 -2.51
C ILE A 249 47.55 9.51 -1.91
N THR A 250 48.55 9.37 -2.77
CA THR A 250 49.96 9.55 -2.42
C THR A 250 50.24 11.03 -2.17
N VAL A 251 50.23 11.46 -0.91
CA VAL A 251 50.67 12.81 -0.52
C VAL A 251 52.20 12.80 -0.35
N LYS A 252 52.90 13.45 -1.29
CA LYS A 252 54.32 13.77 -1.14
C LYS A 252 54.50 14.79 -0.01
N ALA A 253 55.09 14.35 1.10
CA ALA A 253 55.51 15.22 2.19
C ALA A 253 56.64 16.18 1.75
N LYS A 254 56.54 17.46 2.15
CA LYS A 254 57.64 18.42 2.10
C LYS A 254 57.66 19.26 3.39
N GLY A 255 58.59 18.91 4.29
CA GLY A 255 59.42 19.82 5.10
C GLY A 255 58.84 20.62 6.29
N ILE A 256 58.91 20.02 7.48
CA ILE A 256 59.59 20.46 8.74
C ILE A 256 59.69 21.96 9.07
N GLY A 257 59.26 22.36 10.29
CA GLY A 257 59.83 23.52 11.01
C GLY A 257 59.06 24.10 12.22
N THR A 258 59.24 23.48 13.40
CA THR A 258 59.29 24.02 14.79
C THR A 258 58.25 25.03 15.35
N ASP A 259 57.63 24.63 16.46
CA ASP A 259 56.96 25.42 17.55
C ASP A 259 57.83 26.59 18.12
N PRO A 260 57.33 27.52 19.00
CA PRO A 260 56.00 27.66 19.63
C PRO A 260 55.41 29.10 19.64
N MET A 261 54.20 29.22 20.21
CA MET A 261 53.34 30.38 20.48
C MET A 261 53.97 31.53 21.33
N PRO A 262 53.46 32.77 21.18
CA PRO A 262 53.32 33.67 22.33
C PRO A 262 51.89 34.22 22.52
N ASP A 263 51.67 34.67 23.75
CA ASP A 263 50.40 34.84 24.44
C ASP A 263 49.88 36.30 24.41
N THR A 264 48.55 36.43 24.50
CA THR A 264 47.74 37.58 24.99
C THR A 264 47.88 39.00 24.41
N GLY A 265 46.76 39.57 23.94
CA GLY A 265 46.55 41.02 23.82
C GLY A 265 45.17 41.41 23.27
N LYS A 266 44.34 42.06 24.10
CA LYS A 266 42.98 42.52 23.79
C LYS A 266 42.97 43.81 22.94
N SER A 267 42.15 43.87 21.87
CA SER A 267 41.07 44.88 21.66
C SER A 267 40.71 45.14 20.19
N ALA A 268 39.39 45.09 19.95
CA ALA A 268 38.52 45.79 18.98
C ALA A 268 39.03 46.18 17.58
N SER A 269 38.37 45.64 16.54
CA SER A 269 37.49 46.40 15.64
C SER A 269 36.80 45.49 14.62
N ILE A 270 35.51 45.73 14.42
CA ILE A 270 34.58 45.03 13.54
C ILE A 270 34.86 45.39 12.07
N VAL A 271 34.98 44.40 11.18
CA VAL A 271 34.45 44.47 9.80
C VAL A 271 33.99 43.07 9.37
N ASN A 272 32.70 42.98 9.06
CA ASN A 272 32.01 41.82 8.52
C ASN A 272 32.52 41.45 7.12
N ASN A 273 32.79 40.16 6.90
CA ASN A 273 32.21 39.43 5.76
C ASN A 273 32.18 37.91 6.07
N PRO A 274 31.19 37.17 5.52
CA PRO A 274 30.68 35.93 6.08
C PRO A 274 31.63 34.73 5.87
N PRO A 275 31.73 33.80 6.85
CA PRO A 275 32.65 32.67 6.76
C PRO A 275 32.17 31.64 5.75
N GLU A 276 33.12 31.24 4.91
CA GLU A 276 33.11 30.05 4.08
C GLU A 276 32.62 28.84 4.88
N LYS A 277 31.71 28.07 4.29
CA LYS A 277 31.24 26.81 4.85
C LYS A 277 32.42 25.84 4.91
N GLU A 278 32.90 25.58 6.12
CA GLU A 278 33.77 24.44 6.42
C GLU A 278 33.06 23.14 5.98
N GLU A 279 33.68 22.42 5.05
CA GLU A 279 33.34 21.03 4.73
C GLU A 279 33.64 20.13 5.94
N LYS A 280 32.67 19.93 6.82
CA LYS A 280 32.72 18.87 7.84
C LYS A 280 32.32 17.53 7.23
N ASN A 281 33.23 16.91 6.50
CA ASN A 281 33.12 15.51 6.08
C ASN A 281 33.56 14.53 7.20
N SER A 282 33.08 14.73 8.43
CA SER A 282 33.26 13.78 9.52
C SER A 282 31.96 13.00 9.75
N CYS A 283 31.98 11.69 9.52
CA CYS A 283 30.82 10.83 9.74
C CYS A 283 30.19 11.06 11.12
N VAL A 284 28.90 11.42 11.13
CA VAL A 284 28.08 11.69 12.33
C VAL A 284 28.11 10.54 13.35
N CYS A 285 28.43 9.31 12.93
CA CYS A 285 28.58 8.15 13.81
C CYS A 285 29.76 8.24 14.80
N LYS A 286 30.70 9.19 14.63
CA LYS A 286 31.72 9.51 15.64
C LYS A 286 31.18 10.41 16.77
N GLN A 287 30.00 11.01 16.59
CA GLN A 287 29.36 11.88 17.58
C GLN A 287 28.49 11.11 18.59
N TYR A 288 28.09 9.88 18.25
CA TYR A 288 27.24 9.03 19.09
C TYR A 288 28.03 7.81 19.57
N ASP A 289 28.79 8.00 20.65
CA ASP A 289 29.52 6.93 21.33
C ASP A 289 28.53 6.05 22.12
N LEU A 290 27.97 5.05 21.44
CA LEU A 290 27.05 4.09 22.02
C LEU A 290 27.81 2.89 22.61
N VAL A 291 27.38 2.43 23.79
CA VAL A 291 27.89 1.22 24.44
C VAL A 291 27.69 0.03 23.49
N TRP A 292 28.73 -0.74 23.23
CA TRP A 292 28.76 -1.81 22.20
C TRP A 292 28.50 -1.33 20.75
N GLY A 293 28.54 -0.03 20.50
CA GLY A 293 28.30 0.56 19.18
C GLY A 293 29.31 0.13 18.11
N ASN A 294 30.48 -0.37 18.51
CA ASN A 294 31.47 -0.97 17.63
C ASN A 294 31.07 -2.37 17.11
N LYS A 295 30.06 -3.01 17.69
CA LYS A 295 29.54 -4.31 17.25
C LYS A 295 28.38 -4.21 16.25
N VAL A 296 27.96 -2.99 15.92
CA VAL A 296 26.79 -2.72 15.09
C VAL A 296 27.12 -1.66 14.03
N SER A 297 26.33 -1.60 12.96
CA SER A 297 26.59 -0.68 11.85
C SER A 297 26.38 0.79 12.26
N CYS A 298 26.92 1.71 11.46
CA CYS A 298 26.69 3.14 11.63
C CYS A 298 25.20 3.50 11.45
N GLU A 299 24.53 2.89 10.48
CA GLU A 299 23.08 3.07 10.26
C GLU A 299 22.24 2.56 11.43
N PHE A 300 22.60 1.42 12.01
CA PHE A 300 21.97 0.90 13.22
C PHE A 300 22.06 1.91 14.36
N ARG A 301 23.26 2.47 14.60
CA ARG A 301 23.48 3.48 15.66
C ARG A 301 22.66 4.74 15.42
N LYS A 302 22.61 5.24 14.17
CA LYS A 302 21.79 6.39 13.82
C LYS A 302 20.32 6.13 14.09
N LYS A 303 19.81 4.96 13.68
CA LYS A 303 18.40 4.63 13.84
C LYS A 303 17.99 4.49 15.30
N VAL A 304 18.83 3.87 16.12
CA VAL A 304 18.62 3.79 17.57
C VAL A 304 18.57 5.20 18.19
N VAL A 305 19.49 6.08 17.84
CA VAL A 305 19.52 7.46 18.36
C VAL A 305 18.31 8.27 17.89
N GLU A 306 17.91 8.15 16.62
CA GLU A 306 16.72 8.79 16.06
C GLU A 306 15.47 8.39 16.84
N ILE A 307 15.23 7.09 17.02
CA ILE A 307 14.07 6.58 17.77
C ILE A 307 14.12 7.06 19.22
N CYS A 308 15.30 7.06 19.84
CA CYS A 308 15.43 7.55 21.20
C CYS A 308 15.18 9.06 21.31
N THR A 309 15.47 9.81 20.25
CA THR A 309 15.15 11.25 20.15
C THR A 309 13.65 11.46 20.04
N GLU A 310 12.96 10.69 19.20
CA GLU A 310 11.51 10.77 19.04
C GLU A 310 10.76 10.43 20.34
N LEU A 311 11.23 9.40 21.07
CA LEU A 311 10.54 8.90 22.25
C LEU A 311 10.87 9.66 23.53
N TRP A 312 12.13 10.09 23.71
CA TRP A 312 12.61 10.67 24.98
C TRP A 312 13.21 12.06 24.84
N GLY A 313 13.16 12.64 23.63
CA GLY A 313 13.64 13.97 23.34
C GLY A 313 15.16 14.08 23.23
N GLU A 314 15.60 15.21 22.69
CA GLU A 314 17.02 15.48 22.36
C GLU A 314 17.96 15.33 23.56
N ASN A 315 17.50 15.68 24.77
CA ASN A 315 18.30 15.68 25.99
C ASN A 315 18.62 14.28 26.54
N ARG A 316 17.81 13.26 26.22
CA ARG A 316 17.95 11.89 26.78
C ARG A 316 18.24 10.83 25.74
N LYS A 317 18.30 11.19 24.46
CA LYS A 317 18.45 10.24 23.34
C LYS A 317 19.65 9.31 23.49
N ILE A 318 20.80 9.80 23.98
CA ILE A 318 22.02 9.01 24.09
C ILE A 318 21.98 8.07 25.31
N GLU A 319 21.47 8.56 26.45
CA GLU A 319 21.24 7.73 27.65
C GLU A 319 20.32 6.54 27.32
N MET A 320 19.21 6.82 26.63
CA MET A 320 18.23 5.81 26.24
C MET A 320 18.76 4.87 25.16
N ALA A 321 19.49 5.41 24.18
CA ALA A 321 20.14 4.60 23.16
C ALA A 321 21.13 3.61 23.79
N ASN A 322 21.92 4.04 24.77
CA ASN A 322 22.83 3.16 25.50
C ASN A 322 22.10 2.07 26.29
N GLY A 323 20.99 2.42 26.97
CA GLY A 323 20.15 1.44 27.64
C GLY A 323 19.58 0.39 26.68
N LEU A 324 19.08 0.85 25.52
CA LEU A 324 18.50 -0.02 24.50
C LEU A 324 19.54 -0.97 23.89
N VAL A 325 20.72 -0.46 23.52
CA VAL A 325 21.80 -1.29 22.95
C VAL A 325 22.34 -2.28 24.00
N ALA A 326 22.39 -1.92 25.28
CA ALA A 326 22.79 -2.84 26.36
C ALA A 326 21.79 -4.00 26.52
N VAL A 327 20.48 -3.71 26.49
CA VAL A 327 19.43 -4.74 26.54
C VAL A 327 19.56 -5.68 25.32
N MET A 328 19.73 -5.13 24.12
CA MET A 328 19.92 -5.93 22.90
C MET A 328 21.15 -6.83 22.96
N ASN A 329 22.26 -6.35 23.53
CA ASN A 329 23.46 -7.15 23.73
C ASN A 329 23.18 -8.34 24.66
N VAL A 330 22.45 -8.14 25.75
CA VAL A 330 22.08 -9.23 26.67
C VAL A 330 21.18 -10.25 25.97
N GLU A 331 20.13 -9.75 25.33
CA GLU A 331 19.12 -10.54 24.62
C GLU A 331 19.72 -11.39 23.49
N THR A 332 20.66 -10.82 22.73
CA THR A 332 21.33 -11.52 21.62
C THR A 332 22.66 -12.16 21.98
N ALA A 333 22.99 -12.28 23.26
CA ALA A 333 24.30 -12.76 23.70
C ALA A 333 25.48 -12.07 22.96
N GLY A 334 25.28 -10.79 22.62
CA GLY A 334 26.24 -9.92 21.95
C GLY A 334 26.41 -10.11 20.45
N SER A 335 25.56 -10.91 19.77
CA SER A 335 25.62 -11.06 18.31
C SER A 335 24.90 -9.95 17.56
N PHE A 336 23.91 -9.31 18.18
CA PHE A 336 23.02 -8.33 17.54
C PHE A 336 22.32 -8.86 16.28
N LYS A 337 22.25 -10.19 16.12
CA LYS A 337 21.60 -10.86 14.99
C LYS A 337 20.18 -11.28 15.37
N VAL A 338 19.24 -11.02 14.47
CA VAL A 338 17.81 -11.36 14.62
C VAL A 338 17.57 -12.87 14.79
N HIS A 339 18.42 -13.71 14.19
CA HIS A 339 18.32 -15.17 14.27
C HIS A 339 19.07 -15.78 15.47
N GLN A 340 19.48 -14.95 16.44
CA GLN A 340 20.04 -15.45 17.69
C GLN A 340 18.98 -16.16 18.53
N ILE A 341 19.32 -17.35 19.04
CA ILE A 341 18.46 -18.11 19.95
C ILE A 341 19.01 -17.99 21.36
N MET A 342 18.15 -17.58 22.31
CA MET A 342 18.55 -17.35 23.71
C MET A 342 19.20 -18.60 24.33
N GLY A 343 20.49 -18.57 24.65
CA GLY A 343 21.23 -19.69 25.24
C GLY A 343 21.73 -20.74 24.24
N LYS A 344 21.85 -20.41 22.95
CA LYS A 344 22.62 -21.19 21.97
C LYS A 344 23.76 -20.33 21.39
N PRO A 345 24.85 -20.93 20.91
CA PRO A 345 25.77 -20.21 20.03
C PRO A 345 25.03 -19.76 18.77
N LEU A 346 25.51 -18.67 18.14
CA LEU A 346 24.97 -18.20 16.87
C LEU A 346 25.03 -19.33 15.85
N LYS A 347 23.87 -19.69 15.28
CA LYS A 347 23.77 -20.72 14.25
C LYS A 347 23.72 -20.05 12.89
N ASN A 348 24.20 -20.76 11.87
CA ASN A 348 23.96 -20.35 10.48
C ASN A 348 22.45 -20.28 10.26
N VAL A 349 21.97 -19.15 9.73
CA VAL A 349 20.53 -18.90 9.55
C VAL A 349 19.84 -20.00 8.73
N ASN A 350 20.52 -20.54 7.71
CA ASN A 350 20.01 -21.61 6.82
C ASN A 350 19.90 -22.97 7.53
N SER A 351 20.51 -23.11 8.71
CA SER A 351 20.44 -24.33 9.54
C SER A 351 19.39 -24.25 10.65
N ILE A 352 18.71 -23.11 10.81
CA ILE A 352 17.75 -22.87 11.88
C ILE A 352 16.34 -23.27 11.41
N THR A 353 15.68 -24.10 12.20
CA THR A 353 14.30 -24.52 11.98
C THR A 353 13.36 -23.87 13.00
N LYS A 354 12.05 -24.00 12.78
CA LYS A 354 11.05 -23.50 13.74
C LYS A 354 11.21 -24.14 15.12
N ASP A 355 11.71 -25.38 15.16
CA ASP A 355 11.82 -26.15 16.39
C ASP A 355 13.01 -25.70 17.26
N ASP A 356 14.01 -25.05 16.68
CA ASP A 356 15.18 -24.53 17.41
C ASP A 356 14.81 -23.38 18.38
N PHE A 357 13.74 -22.64 18.07
CA PHE A 357 13.22 -21.55 18.91
C PHE A 357 12.40 -22.04 20.10
N TRP A 358 12.14 -23.34 20.20
CA TRP A 358 11.34 -23.91 21.27
C TRP A 358 12.18 -24.72 22.24
N PHE A 359 12.10 -24.36 23.53
CA PHE A 359 12.57 -25.21 24.59
C PHE A 359 11.45 -26.14 25.05
N TYR A 360 11.62 -27.45 24.80
CA TYR A 360 10.71 -28.48 25.28
C TYR A 360 11.29 -29.15 26.51
N ARG A 361 10.58 -29.06 27.64
CA ARG A 361 10.85 -29.92 28.78
C ARG A 361 10.04 -31.20 28.59
N LYS A 362 10.71 -32.35 28.68
CA LYS A 362 10.07 -33.67 28.61
C LYS A 362 10.13 -34.35 29.99
N ASP A 363 9.14 -35.17 30.32
CA ASP A 363 9.20 -36.05 31.49
C ASP A 363 10.10 -37.27 31.25
N LYS A 364 10.21 -38.15 32.26
CA LYS A 364 11.02 -39.37 32.18
C LYS A 364 10.55 -40.36 31.12
N LEU A 365 9.34 -40.20 30.58
CA LEU A 365 8.73 -41.04 29.55
C LEU A 365 8.79 -40.37 28.16
N GLY A 366 9.46 -39.21 28.05
CA GLY A 366 9.63 -38.48 26.79
C GLY A 366 8.45 -37.59 26.39
N LYS A 367 7.40 -37.49 27.21
CA LYS A 367 6.23 -36.64 26.94
C LYS A 367 6.56 -35.19 27.25
N ILE A 368 6.21 -34.27 26.34
CA ILE A 368 6.43 -32.83 26.53
C ILE A 368 5.55 -32.34 27.69
N VAL A 369 6.19 -31.82 28.73
CA VAL A 369 5.54 -31.24 29.92
C VAL A 369 5.52 -29.72 29.94
N SER A 370 6.41 -29.05 29.18
CA SER A 370 6.32 -27.60 28.99
C SER A 370 7.01 -27.16 27.70
N LYS A 371 6.47 -26.12 27.06
CA LYS A 371 7.03 -25.46 25.88
C LYS A 371 7.30 -23.99 26.23
N LYS A 372 8.54 -23.53 26.06
CA LYS A 372 8.94 -22.12 26.25
C LYS A 372 9.62 -21.58 25.00
N SER A 373 9.29 -20.35 24.60
CA SER A 373 9.97 -19.67 23.50
C SER A 373 11.39 -19.28 23.91
N ARG A 374 12.31 -19.33 22.95
CA ARG A 374 13.69 -18.83 23.03
C ARG A 374 13.97 -17.77 21.96
N ALA A 375 12.93 -17.31 21.28
CA ALA A 375 13.02 -16.21 20.33
C ALA A 375 13.40 -14.92 21.07
N VAL A 376 14.33 -14.17 20.49
CA VAL A 376 14.82 -12.91 21.03
C VAL A 376 14.03 -11.79 20.38
N GLY A 377 13.22 -11.05 21.15
CA GLY A 377 12.19 -10.14 20.62
C GLY A 377 12.60 -8.67 20.49
N LEU A 378 13.79 -8.28 20.96
CA LEU A 378 14.17 -6.87 21.12
C LEU A 378 14.94 -6.24 19.95
N ILE A 379 15.32 -7.02 18.93
CA ILE A 379 15.98 -6.49 17.72
C ILE A 379 15.01 -6.56 16.54
N GLN A 380 14.20 -5.51 16.40
CA GLN A 380 13.50 -5.15 15.16
C GLN A 380 13.78 -3.68 14.83
N PHE A 381 15.06 -3.29 14.88
CA PHE A 381 15.52 -1.95 14.54
C PHE A 381 16.38 -2.01 13.27
N THR A 382 15.72 -2.29 12.15
CA THR A 382 16.24 -2.07 10.81
C THR A 382 15.07 -1.69 9.92
#